data_AF-A0A4V1FBK6-F1
#
_entry.id   AF-A0A4V1FBK6-F1
#
_cell.length_a   1.000
_cell.length_b   1.000
_cell.length_c   1.000
_cell.angle_alpha   90.00
_cell.angle_beta   90.00
_cell.angle_gamma   90.00
#
_symmetry.space_group_name_H-M   'P 1'
#
loop_
_entity.id
_entity.type
_entity.pdbx_description
1 polymer ?
#
loop_
_entity_poly.entity_id
_entity_poly.type
_entity_poly.pdbx_seq_one_letter_code
_entity_poly.pdbx_strand_id
1 'polypeptide(L)' 'MARRESLRTRIRAAGGFYRWWNARLVRLAGPAQLGAWGEDREGRATARGCPECGAAWDAHETLHVLGRAKLVCPVDAA' A
#
# COMPACT_ATOMS: atom_id res chain seq x y z
N MET A 1 -18.98 -15.91 -36.99
CA MET A 1 -18.74 -14.92 -35.93
C MET A 1 -18.49 -15.66 -34.63
N ALA A 2 -17.31 -15.54 -34.02
CA ALA A 2 -17.05 -16.21 -32.74
C ALA A 2 -18.05 -15.72 -31.69
N ARG A 3 -18.79 -16.65 -31.07
CA ARG A 3 -19.75 -16.32 -30.00
C ARG A 3 -18.96 -15.82 -28.80
N ARG A 4 -18.84 -14.50 -28.66
CA ARG A 4 -18.16 -13.91 -27.51
C ARG A 4 -18.94 -14.29 -26.27
N GLU A 5 -18.23 -14.81 -25.27
CA GLU A 5 -18.83 -15.14 -23.98
C GLU A 5 -19.60 -13.96 -23.40
N SER A 6 -20.72 -14.27 -22.74
CA SER A 6 -21.55 -13.25 -22.10
C SER A 6 -20.72 -12.44 -21.10
N LEU A 7 -21.02 -11.14 -21.00
CA LEU A 7 -20.36 -10.25 -20.05
C LEU A 7 -20.44 -10.78 -18.62
N ARG A 8 -21.58 -11.37 -18.24
CA ARG A 8 -21.81 -11.97 -16.92
C ARG A 8 -20.87 -13.14 -16.64
N THR A 9 -20.64 -14.01 -17.63
CA THR A 9 -19.70 -15.15 -17.51
C THR A 9 -18.28 -14.64 -17.25
N ARG A 10 -17.85 -13.63 -18.01
CA ARG A 10 -16.51 -13.04 -17.89
C ARG A 10 -16.28 -12.35 -16.55
N ILE A 11 -17.30 -11.69 -16.01
CA ILE A 11 -17.22 -11.06 -14.68
C ILE A 11 -17.10 -12.12 -13.58
N ARG A 12 -17.86 -13.21 -13.66
CA ARG A 12 -17.76 -14.32 -12.69
C ARG A 12 -16.40 -15.01 -12.77
N ALA A 13 -15.90 -15.28 -13.97
CA ALA A 13 -14.58 -15.88 -14.17
C ALA A 13 -13.43 -15.01 -13.60
N ALA A 14 -13.58 -13.69 -13.59
CA ALA A 14 -12.60 -12.75 -13.02
C ALA A 14 -12.69 -12.62 -11.48
N GLY A 15 -13.60 -13.33 -10.82
CA GLY A 15 -13.80 -13.24 -9.37
C GLY A 15 -14.61 -12.01 -8.93
N GLY A 16 -15.45 -11.44 -9.82
CA GLY A 16 -16.35 -10.33 -9.50
C GLY A 16 -16.17 -9.10 -10.39
N PHE A 17 -17.14 -8.18 -10.29
CA PHE A 17 -17.20 -7.00 -11.16
C PHE A 17 -15.99 -6.08 -10.99
N TYR A 18 -15.61 -5.79 -9.74
CA TYR A 18 -14.50 -4.90 -9.43
C TYR A 18 -13.18 -5.40 -10.02
N ARG A 19 -12.85 -6.68 -9.84
CA ARG A 19 -11.64 -7.30 -10.40
C ARG A 19 -11.66 -7.29 -11.93
N TRP A 20 -12.79 -7.63 -12.55
CA TRP A 20 -12.94 -7.58 -14.00
C TRP A 20 -12.73 -6.16 -14.56
N TRP A 21 -13.30 -5.15 -13.91
CA TRP A 21 -13.18 -3.76 -14.32
C TRP A 21 -11.77 -3.23 -14.13
N ASN A 22 -11.15 -3.48 -12.97
CA ASN A 22 -9.78 -3.07 -12.70
C ASN A 22 -8.79 -3.69 -13.71
N ALA A 23 -8.89 -4.99 -13.98
CA ALA A 23 -8.08 -5.66 -14.99
C ALA A 23 -8.25 -5.07 -16.40
N ARG A 24 -9.44 -4.54 -16.70
CA ARG A 24 -9.71 -3.89 -17.99
C ARG A 24 -9.20 -2.45 -18.03
N LEU A 25 -9.34 -1.71 -16.94
CA LEU A 25 -8.79 -0.37 -16.79
C LEU A 25 -7.26 -0.39 -16.91
N VAL A 26 -6.58 -1.31 -16.24
CA VAL A 26 -5.11 -1.43 -16.30
C VAL A 26 -4.61 -1.65 -17.74
N ARG A 27 -5.35 -2.43 -18.55
CA ARG A 27 -5.02 -2.64 -19.98
C ARG A 27 -5.21 -1.39 -20.85
N LEU A 28 -6.12 -0.49 -20.46
CA LEU A 28 -6.49 0.69 -21.25
C LEU A 28 -5.70 1.94 -20.82
N ALA A 29 -5.56 2.14 -19.52
CA ALA A 29 -4.98 3.33 -18.91
C ALA A 29 -3.58 3.09 -18.29
N GLY A 30 -3.10 1.84 -18.30
CA GLY A 30 -1.90 1.44 -17.59
C GLY A 30 -2.15 1.14 -16.11
N PRO A 31 -1.15 0.60 -15.40
CA PRO A 31 -1.23 0.42 -13.95
C PRO A 31 -1.41 1.78 -13.27
N ALA A 32 -2.04 1.76 -12.09
CA ALA A 32 -2.22 2.98 -11.30
C ALA A 32 -0.85 3.65 -11.10
N GLN A 33 -0.73 4.89 -11.56
CA GLN A 33 0.43 5.72 -11.26
C GLN A 33 0.33 6.08 -9.78
N LEU A 34 0.94 5.27 -8.93
CA LEU A 34 1.21 5.71 -7.58
C LEU A 34 2.16 6.91 -7.73
N GLY A 35 1.87 8.04 -7.05
CA GLY A 35 2.71 9.24 -7.12
C GLY A 35 4.14 8.97 -6.60
N ALA A 36 4.92 10.02 -6.31
CA ALA A 36 6.27 9.88 -5.72
C ALA A 36 6.35 9.13 -4.35
N TRP A 37 5.25 8.52 -3.93
CA TRP A 37 5.01 7.73 -2.74
C TRP A 37 4.57 6.28 -3.05
N GLY A 38 4.64 5.83 -4.31
CA GLY A 38 4.32 4.47 -4.74
C GLY A 38 5.27 3.41 -4.22
N GLU A 39 4.87 2.15 -4.42
CA GLU A 39 5.37 0.85 -3.90
C GLU A 39 6.89 0.64 -3.72
N ASP A 40 7.76 1.53 -4.19
CA ASP A 40 9.21 1.53 -3.95
C ASP A 40 9.63 1.94 -2.52
N ARG A 41 8.67 2.09 -1.59
CA ARG A 41 8.93 2.44 -0.18
C ARG A 41 8.97 1.31 0.83
N GLU A 42 8.66 0.05 0.48
CA GLU A 42 8.90 -1.04 1.43
C GLU A 42 10.37 -1.12 1.88
N GLY A 43 11.33 -0.61 1.10
CA GLY A 43 12.76 -0.65 1.44
C GLY A 43 13.43 0.69 1.80
N ARG A 44 12.83 1.85 1.49
CA ARG A 44 13.52 3.15 1.58
C ARG A 44 12.95 4.13 2.61
N ALA A 45 11.70 3.94 3.06
CA ALA A 45 11.13 4.74 4.14
C ALA A 45 11.78 4.44 5.50
N THR A 46 12.30 3.23 5.68
CA THR A 46 13.00 2.77 6.89
C THR A 46 14.44 3.25 6.99
N ALA A 47 15.06 3.67 5.88
CA ALA A 47 16.49 3.99 5.86
C ALA A 47 16.85 5.29 6.60
N ARG A 48 15.91 6.24 6.70
CA ARG A 48 16.04 7.36 7.63
C ARG A 48 15.34 6.94 8.92
N GLY A 49 16.13 6.44 9.86
CA GLY A 49 15.69 6.23 11.24
C GLY A 49 15.10 7.51 11.86
N CYS A 50 14.62 7.40 13.09
CA CYS A 50 14.03 8.51 13.82
C CYS A 50 14.99 9.72 13.80
N PRO A 51 14.51 10.93 13.45
CA PRO A 51 15.37 12.11 13.39
C PRO A 51 15.89 12.54 14.76
N GLU A 52 15.24 12.12 15.84
CA GLU A 52 15.61 12.47 17.21
C GLU A 52 16.70 11.54 17.77
N CYS A 53 16.57 10.24 17.56
CA CYS A 53 17.45 9.24 18.18
C CYS A 53 18.23 8.35 17.18
N GLY A 54 18.00 8.51 15.87
CA GLY A 54 18.66 7.73 14.81
C GLY A 54 18.24 6.27 14.69
N ALA A 55 17.55 5.70 15.69
CA ALA A 55 17.10 4.31 15.69
C ALA A 55 16.04 4.04 14.62
N ALA A 56 15.94 2.78 14.18
CA ALA A 56 14.91 2.37 13.24
C ALA A 56 13.50 2.55 13.84
N TRP A 57 12.51 2.87 13.00
CA TRP A 57 11.15 3.19 13.43
C TRP A 57 10.43 2.01 14.11
N ASP A 58 10.82 0.78 13.79
CA ASP A 58 10.32 -0.47 14.39
C ASP A 58 10.78 -0.66 15.85
N ALA A 59 11.83 0.03 16.29
CA ALA A 59 12.29 0.02 17.67
C ALA A 59 11.46 0.95 18.59
N HIS A 60 10.49 1.71 18.07
CA HIS A 60 9.72 2.70 18.83
C HIS A 60 8.41 2.10 19.35
N GLU A 61 8.05 2.44 20.59
CA GLU A 61 6.75 2.07 21.14
C GLU A 61 5.68 3.13 20.77
N THR A 62 4.45 2.69 20.50
CA THR A 62 3.33 3.59 20.26
C THR A 62 2.54 3.83 21.55
N LEU A 63 2.55 5.07 22.04
CA LEU A 63 1.71 5.51 23.15
C LEU A 63 0.51 6.31 22.64
N HIS A 64 -0.67 6.03 23.20
CA HIS A 64 -1.90 6.77 22.91
C HIS A 64 -2.16 7.78 24.02
N VAL A 65 -1.97 9.07 23.72
CA VAL A 65 -2.16 10.16 24.69
C VAL A 65 -3.24 11.10 24.15
N LEU A 66 -4.32 11.30 24.93
CA LEU A 66 -5.44 12.17 24.57
C LEU A 66 -6.03 11.85 23.19
N GLY A 67 -6.15 10.56 22.87
CA GLY A 67 -6.71 10.09 21.59
C GLY A 67 -5.76 10.20 20.39
N ARG A 68 -4.48 10.51 20.60
CA ARG A 68 -3.45 10.58 19.54
C ARG A 68 -2.38 9.54 19.76
N ALA A 69 -2.06 8.78 18.72
CA ALA A 69 -0.89 7.90 18.71
C ALA A 69 0.38 8.74 18.58
N LYS A 70 1.37 8.44 19.43
CA LYS A 70 2.70 9.05 19.46
C LYS A 70 3.74 7.93 19.49
N LEU A 71 4.80 8.08 18.71
CA LEU A 71 5.96 7.18 18.78
C LEU A 71 6.92 7.71 19.84
N VAL A 72 7.41 6.80 20.69
CA VAL A 72 8.37 7.10 21.76
C VAL A 72 9.69 6.44 21.43
N CYS A 73 10.77 7.21 21.54
CA CYS A 73 12.13 6.72 21.29
C CYS A 73 12.49 5.59 22.28
N PRO A 74 13.20 4.55 21.85
CA PRO A 74 13.67 3.50 22.74
C PRO A 74 14.68 4.06 23.75
N VAL A 75 14.67 3.52 24.96
CA VAL A 75 15.50 4.00 26.09
C VAL A 75 17.00 3.81 25.84
N ASP A 76 17.36 2.87 24.94
CA ASP A 76 18.74 2.50 24.64
C ASP A 76 19.30 3.14 23.34
N ALA A 77 18.60 4.09 22.73
CA ALA A 77 19.14 4.84 21.59
C ALA A 77 20.12 5.93 22.08
N ALA A 78 21.35 5.52 22.31
CA ALA A 78 22.50 6.40 22.56
C ALA A 78 23.16 6.88 21.27
#